data_AF-A0AAV8V1T2-F1
#
_entry.id   AF-A0AAV8V1T2-F1
#
_cell.length_a   1.000
_cell.length_b   1.000
_cell.length_c   1.000
_cell.angle_alpha   90.00
_cell.angle_beta   90.00
_cell.angle_gamma   90.00
#
_symmetry.space_group_name_H-M   'P 1'
#
loop_
_entity.id
_entity.type
_entity.pdbx_description
1 polymer ?
#
loop_
_entity_poly.entity_id
_entity_poly.type
_entity_poly.pdbx_seq_one_letter_code
_entity_poly.pdbx_strand_id
1 'polypeptide(L)'
;MMGVYEDRVLSELYVVYDADGTVIGEVIYSVRKWLGSHCSACDITHGVHHEKPEFTEFKSAFRVPVLNIHRDEMDVRLRVCVAGRLPCVVGRLSNGEYVFLVDNPTLEMCKGSVELMQREIEAGIARNAIALPDDTNDWQGEDQQVPGEQACAMPMNVRDSSVPYV
;
A
#
# COMPACT_ATOMS: atom_id res chain seq x y z
N MET A 1 -2.14 18.71 13.72
CA MET A 1 -2.73 18.35 12.41
C MET A 1 -2.16 16.98 12.01
N MET A 2 -2.55 15.92 12.73
CA MET A 2 -1.97 14.56 12.60
C MET A 2 -3.03 13.49 12.24
N GLY A 3 -4.32 13.76 12.44
CA GLY A 3 -5.40 12.77 12.20
C GLY A 3 -5.89 12.62 10.76
N VAL A 4 -5.20 13.18 9.75
CA VAL A 4 -5.56 12.97 8.32
C VAL A 4 -4.72 11.89 7.64
N TYR A 5 -3.60 11.47 8.25
CA TYR A 5 -2.72 10.45 7.68
C TYR A 5 -3.05 9.03 8.14
N GLU A 6 -3.63 8.86 9.34
CA GLU A 6 -4.02 7.55 9.87
C GLU A 6 -5.09 6.86 9.00
N ASP A 7 -5.93 7.66 8.32
CA ASP A 7 -7.01 7.17 7.45
C ASP A 7 -6.56 6.87 6.01
N ARG A 8 -5.31 7.20 5.64
CA ARG A 8 -4.77 6.99 4.28
C ARG A 8 -3.62 5.99 4.24
N VAL A 9 -3.67 4.99 5.11
CA VAL A 9 -2.77 3.84 5.09
C VAL A 9 -3.30 2.82 4.07
N LEU A 10 -2.45 2.37 3.15
CA LEU A 10 -2.81 1.33 2.19
C LEU A 10 -3.00 0.00 2.92
N SER A 11 -4.12 -0.69 2.68
CA SER A 11 -4.41 -2.01 3.25
C SER A 11 -4.28 -3.13 2.22
N GLU A 12 -4.68 -2.87 0.96
CA GLU A 12 -4.69 -3.85 -0.13
C GLU A 12 -4.44 -3.14 -1.47
N LEU A 13 -3.89 -3.85 -2.44
CA LEU A 13 -3.72 -3.41 -3.82
C LEU A 13 -4.53 -4.31 -4.76
N TYR A 14 -5.35 -3.72 -5.62
CA TYR A 14 -6.18 -4.43 -6.58
C TYR A 14 -5.69 -4.18 -8.00
N VAL A 15 -5.31 -5.25 -8.70
CA VAL A 15 -5.07 -5.27 -10.14
C VAL A 15 -6.35 -5.74 -10.81
N VAL A 16 -7.07 -4.82 -11.44
CA VAL A 16 -8.38 -5.10 -12.04
C VAL A 16 -8.23 -5.33 -13.53
N TYR A 17 -8.57 -6.54 -13.97
CA TYR A 17 -8.57 -6.92 -15.38
C TYR A 17 -9.82 -6.43 -16.11
N ASP A 18 -9.69 -6.09 -17.40
CA ASP A 18 -10.84 -5.93 -18.30
C ASP A 18 -11.26 -7.27 -18.89
N ALA A 19 -11.67 -8.20 -18.03
CA ALA A 19 -12.20 -9.50 -18.39
C ALA A 19 -13.19 -9.96 -17.31
N ASP A 20 -14.06 -10.92 -17.63
CA ASP A 20 -14.95 -11.58 -16.67
C ASP A 20 -14.31 -12.87 -16.13
N GLY A 21 -14.55 -13.21 -14.85
CA GLY A 21 -13.85 -14.30 -14.16
C GLY A 21 -14.11 -15.73 -14.66
N THR A 22 -15.15 -15.91 -15.47
CA THR A 22 -15.48 -17.21 -16.09
C THR A 22 -14.56 -17.61 -17.23
N VAL A 23 -13.68 -16.72 -17.71
CA VAL A 23 -12.88 -16.94 -18.93
C VAL A 23 -11.60 -17.76 -18.68
N ILE A 24 -11.12 -17.89 -17.44
CA ILE A 24 -9.77 -18.46 -17.16
C ILE A 24 -9.79 -19.85 -16.50
N GLY A 25 -10.95 -20.39 -16.14
CA GLY A 25 -11.06 -21.73 -15.52
C GLY A 25 -10.66 -22.90 -16.43
N GLU A 26 -10.64 -22.73 -17.76
CA GLU A 26 -10.40 -23.83 -18.71
C GLU A 26 -9.39 -23.58 -19.83
N VAL A 27 -8.76 -22.40 -19.94
CA VAL A 27 -7.95 -22.10 -21.13
C VAL A 27 -6.57 -21.55 -20.79
N ILE A 28 -5.63 -22.48 -20.63
CA ILE A 28 -4.34 -22.38 -21.32
C ILE A 28 -4.64 -22.05 -22.79
N TYR A 29 -4.03 -20.99 -23.33
CA TYR A 29 -4.03 -20.58 -24.74
C TYR A 29 -5.11 -19.57 -25.20
N SER A 30 -4.72 -18.28 -25.34
CA SER A 30 -4.98 -17.40 -26.52
C SER A 30 -5.28 -15.93 -26.20
N VAL A 31 -4.38 -15.21 -25.53
CA VAL A 31 -4.44 -13.71 -25.46
C VAL A 31 -4.35 -13.05 -26.84
N ARG A 32 -3.98 -13.78 -27.92
CA ARG A 32 -3.89 -13.21 -29.28
C ARG A 32 -5.15 -13.32 -30.14
N LYS A 33 -6.20 -14.08 -29.77
CA LYS A 33 -7.22 -14.46 -30.78
C LYS A 33 -8.70 -14.36 -30.42
N TRP A 34 -9.10 -13.96 -29.22
CA TRP A 34 -10.52 -13.68 -28.98
C TRP A 34 -10.78 -12.17 -28.84
N LEU A 35 -11.17 -11.59 -29.98
CA LEU A 35 -12.16 -10.54 -30.10
C LEU A 35 -11.87 -9.22 -29.36
N GLY A 36 -10.77 -8.55 -29.73
CA GLY A 36 -10.77 -7.08 -29.82
C GLY A 36 -10.39 -6.26 -28.57
N SER A 37 -10.02 -6.88 -27.44
CA SER A 37 -9.55 -6.15 -26.26
C SER A 37 -8.17 -6.64 -25.80
N HIS A 38 -7.13 -5.86 -26.10
CA HIS A 38 -5.79 -6.03 -25.54
C HIS A 38 -5.83 -5.56 -24.08
N CYS A 39 -5.85 -6.50 -23.13
CA CYS A 39 -5.81 -6.16 -21.69
C CYS A 39 -4.36 -6.04 -21.24
N SER A 40 -3.88 -4.80 -21.09
CA SER A 40 -2.50 -4.49 -20.69
C SER A 40 -2.11 -5.10 -19.34
N ALA A 41 -3.05 -5.18 -18.38
CA ALA A 41 -2.83 -5.86 -17.11
C ALA A 41 -2.57 -7.36 -17.31
N CYS A 42 -3.32 -8.05 -18.19
CA CYS A 42 -3.06 -9.47 -18.47
C CYS A 42 -1.65 -9.68 -19.08
N ASP A 43 -1.20 -8.77 -19.96
CA ASP A 43 0.14 -8.85 -20.54
C ASP A 43 1.24 -8.65 -19.51
N ILE A 44 0.99 -7.89 -18.44
CA ILE A 44 1.93 -7.69 -17.34
C ILE A 44 1.93 -8.91 -16.42
N THR A 45 0.76 -9.45 -16.07
CA THR A 45 0.63 -10.45 -15.00
C THR A 45 0.79 -11.90 -15.47
N HIS A 46 0.52 -12.22 -16.73
CA HIS A 46 0.56 -13.61 -17.22
C HIS A 46 1.71 -13.87 -18.20
N GLY A 47 2.36 -15.01 -18.01
CA GLY A 47 3.19 -15.67 -19.01
C GLY A 47 2.35 -16.56 -19.92
N VAL A 48 2.98 -17.49 -20.63
CA VAL A 48 2.28 -18.33 -21.63
C VAL A 48 1.25 -19.27 -20.99
N HIS A 49 1.47 -19.73 -19.76
CA HIS A 49 0.65 -20.77 -19.11
C HIS A 49 0.24 -20.47 -17.66
N HIS A 50 0.84 -19.46 -17.03
CA HIS A 50 0.65 -19.15 -15.61
C HIS A 50 0.95 -17.68 -15.35
N GLU A 51 0.62 -17.20 -14.15
CA GLU A 51 1.09 -15.92 -13.62
C GLU A 51 2.62 -15.84 -13.77
N LYS A 52 3.15 -14.70 -14.23
CA LYS A 52 4.60 -14.53 -14.39
C LYS A 52 5.31 -14.77 -13.06
N PRO A 53 6.48 -15.44 -13.06
CA PRO A 53 7.31 -15.55 -11.86
C PRO A 53 7.61 -14.18 -11.25
N GLU A 54 7.94 -13.19 -12.08
CA GLU A 54 8.24 -11.82 -11.66
C GLU A 54 7.02 -11.15 -11.00
N PHE A 55 5.81 -11.45 -11.48
CA PHE A 55 4.59 -10.91 -10.88
C PHE A 55 4.24 -11.61 -9.57
N THR A 56 4.46 -12.92 -9.49
CA THR A 56 4.33 -13.68 -8.23
C THR A 56 5.29 -13.17 -7.16
N GLU A 57 6.53 -12.88 -7.55
CA GLU A 57 7.56 -12.28 -6.69
C GLU A 57 7.14 -10.89 -6.23
N PHE A 58 6.70 -10.04 -7.15
CA PHE A 58 6.14 -8.72 -6.83
C PHE A 58 5.02 -8.81 -5.78
N LYS A 59 4.02 -9.68 -5.98
CA LYS A 59 2.90 -9.86 -5.03
C LYS A 59 3.38 -10.29 -3.64
N SER A 60 4.41 -11.14 -3.60
CA SER A 60 4.94 -11.67 -2.34
C SER A 60 5.83 -10.66 -1.61
N ALA A 61 6.49 -9.77 -2.34
CA ALA A 61 7.40 -8.75 -1.81
C ALA A 61 6.72 -7.41 -1.50
N PHE A 62 5.54 -7.15 -2.06
CA PHE A 62 4.83 -5.90 -1.83
C PHE A 62 4.33 -5.79 -0.37
N ARG A 63 4.31 -4.58 0.17
CA ARG A 63 4.02 -4.32 1.61
C ARG A 63 2.58 -4.63 2.04
N VAL A 64 1.67 -4.78 1.07
CA VAL A 64 0.27 -5.12 1.30
C VAL A 64 -0.14 -6.24 0.35
N PRO A 65 -1.20 -7.01 0.65
CA PRO A 65 -1.73 -8.00 -0.27
C PRO A 65 -2.04 -7.39 -1.64
N VAL A 66 -1.52 -8.03 -2.69
CA VAL A 66 -1.82 -7.69 -4.08
C VAL A 66 -2.81 -8.73 -4.62
N LEU A 67 -4.01 -8.26 -4.95
CA LEU A 67 -5.15 -9.05 -5.37
C LEU A 67 -5.42 -8.82 -6.85
N ASN A 68 -5.54 -9.90 -7.60
CA ASN A 68 -6.01 -9.85 -8.98
C ASN A 68 -7.50 -10.11 -8.98
N ILE A 69 -8.27 -9.24 -9.62
CA ILE A 69 -9.71 -9.44 -9.77
C ILE A 69 -10.17 -9.10 -11.18
N HIS A 70 -11.29 -9.69 -11.57
CA HIS A 70 -12.00 -9.42 -12.80
C HIS A 70 -12.99 -8.26 -12.63
N ARG A 71 -13.46 -7.69 -13.74
CA ARG A 71 -14.35 -6.53 -13.69
C ARG A 71 -15.70 -6.85 -13.02
N ASP A 72 -16.15 -8.09 -13.12
CA ASP A 72 -17.38 -8.59 -12.52
C ASP A 72 -17.24 -8.91 -11.02
N GLU A 73 -16.02 -9.09 -10.53
CA GLU A 73 -15.68 -9.37 -9.13
C GLU A 73 -15.57 -8.11 -8.27
N MET A 74 -15.53 -6.92 -8.88
CA MET A 74 -15.50 -5.65 -8.15
C MET A 74 -16.76 -5.43 -7.31
N ASP A 75 -16.58 -5.00 -6.06
CA ASP A 75 -17.69 -4.50 -5.25
C ASP A 75 -18.22 -3.14 -5.75
N VAL A 76 -19.35 -2.69 -5.18
CA VAL A 76 -20.02 -1.45 -5.62
C VAL A 76 -19.13 -0.21 -5.47
N ARG A 77 -18.34 -0.11 -4.39
CA ARG A 77 -17.50 1.06 -4.12
C ARG A 77 -16.30 1.10 -5.08
N LEU A 78 -15.68 -0.06 -5.32
CA LEU A 78 -14.60 -0.20 -6.27
C LEU A 78 -15.07 0.13 -7.69
N ARG A 79 -16.25 -0.36 -8.11
CA ARG A 79 -16.84 -0.02 -9.41
C ARG A 79 -17.04 1.49 -9.59
N VAL A 80 -17.50 2.19 -8.55
CA VAL A 80 -17.66 3.65 -8.57
C VAL A 80 -16.29 4.36 -8.69
N CYS A 81 -15.27 3.92 -7.95
CA CYS A 81 -13.91 4.46 -8.03
C CYS A 81 -13.29 4.27 -9.42
N VAL A 82 -13.44 3.08 -10.00
CA VAL A 82 -12.91 2.75 -11.33
C VAL A 82 -13.66 3.52 -12.43
N ALA A 83 -14.98 3.67 -12.31
CA ALA A 83 -15.84 4.36 -13.28
C ALA A 83 -15.64 3.86 -14.72
N GLY A 84 -15.47 2.54 -14.89
CA GLY A 84 -15.25 1.90 -16.18
C GLY A 84 -13.86 2.07 -16.80
N ARG A 85 -12.91 2.70 -16.11
CA ARG A 85 -11.53 2.88 -16.59
C ARG A 85 -10.71 1.61 -16.34
N LEU A 86 -10.87 0.63 -17.22
CA LEU A 86 -10.23 -0.68 -17.14
C LEU A 86 -9.23 -0.92 -18.30
N PRO A 87 -8.27 -1.84 -18.13
CA PRO A 87 -7.78 -2.34 -16.85
C PRO A 87 -7.12 -1.22 -16.00
N CYS A 88 -6.98 -1.45 -14.70
CA CYS A 88 -6.39 -0.45 -13.80
C CYS A 88 -5.81 -1.06 -12.52
N VAL A 89 -5.06 -0.26 -11.77
CA VAL A 89 -4.63 -0.57 -10.41
C VAL A 89 -5.27 0.40 -9.41
N VAL A 90 -5.84 -0.15 -8.34
CA VAL A 90 -6.55 0.60 -7.30
C VAL A 90 -6.00 0.20 -5.93
N GLY A 91 -5.73 1.16 -5.06
CA GLY A 91 -5.43 0.90 -3.65
C GLY A 91 -6.70 0.95 -2.80
N ARG A 92 -6.79 0.07 -1.81
CA ARG A 92 -7.78 0.18 -0.72
C ARG A 92 -7.10 0.72 0.51
N LEU A 93 -7.71 1.71 1.15
CA LEU A 93 -7.22 2.31 2.37
C LEU A 93 -7.76 1.58 3.60
N SER A 94 -7.09 1.75 4.75
CA SER A 94 -7.47 1.20 6.05
C SER A 94 -8.90 1.57 6.48
N ASN A 95 -9.38 2.73 6.06
CA ASN A 95 -10.76 3.19 6.28
C ASN A 95 -11.81 2.60 5.31
N GLY A 96 -11.38 1.74 4.37
CA GLY A 96 -12.23 1.06 3.40
C GLY A 96 -12.49 1.83 2.10
N GLU A 97 -11.98 3.05 1.94
CA GLU A 97 -12.09 3.82 0.70
C GLU A 97 -11.12 3.31 -0.37
N TYR A 98 -11.50 3.48 -1.63
CA TYR A 98 -10.69 3.11 -2.79
C TYR A 98 -10.04 4.33 -3.43
N VAL A 99 -8.79 4.18 -3.86
CA VAL A 99 -8.04 5.22 -4.56
C VAL A 99 -7.46 4.67 -5.85
N PHE A 100 -7.80 5.32 -6.96
CA PHE A 100 -7.29 4.94 -8.28
C PHE A 100 -5.82 5.34 -8.43
N LEU A 101 -4.94 4.39 -8.76
CA LEU A 101 -3.49 4.61 -8.78
C LEU A 101 -2.90 4.66 -10.20
N VAL A 102 -3.28 3.70 -11.04
CA VAL A 102 -2.71 3.50 -12.38
C VAL A 102 -3.83 3.20 -13.39
N ASP A 103 -3.84 3.92 -14.51
CA ASP A 103 -4.80 3.75 -15.60
C ASP A 103 -4.29 2.83 -16.72
N ASN A 104 -5.19 2.45 -17.63
CA ASN A 104 -4.84 1.60 -18.76
C ASN A 104 -3.74 2.22 -19.66
N PRO A 105 -3.78 3.50 -20.07
CA PRO A 105 -2.70 4.10 -20.86
C PRO A 105 -1.31 3.95 -20.22
N THR A 106 -1.22 4.12 -18.90
CA THR A 106 0.03 3.90 -18.16
C THR A 106 0.44 2.43 -18.17
N LEU A 107 -0.50 1.50 -17.94
CA LEU A 107 -0.24 0.05 -18.03
C LEU A 107 0.21 -0.39 -19.44
N GLU A 108 -0.36 0.19 -20.50
CA GLU A 108 0.08 -0.05 -21.88
C GLU A 108 1.52 0.42 -22.13
N MET A 109 1.97 1.46 -21.43
CA MET A 109 3.36 1.93 -21.47
C MET A 109 4.33 1.03 -20.71
N CYS A 110 3.85 0.21 -19.77
CA CYS A 110 4.67 -0.78 -19.09
C CYS A 110 5.11 -1.93 -20.03
N LYS A 111 4.46 -2.10 -21.19
CA LYS A 111 4.83 -3.11 -22.22
C LYS A 111 5.03 -4.52 -21.64
N GLY A 112 4.18 -4.91 -20.68
CA GLY A 112 4.26 -6.21 -20.03
C GLY A 112 5.33 -6.35 -18.95
N SER A 113 6.06 -5.29 -18.58
CA SER A 113 7.05 -5.33 -17.48
C SER A 113 6.37 -5.13 -16.12
N VAL A 114 6.64 -6.05 -15.20
CA VAL A 114 6.19 -5.99 -13.81
C VAL A 114 6.92 -4.86 -13.07
N GLU A 115 8.20 -4.66 -13.35
CA GLU A 115 9.03 -3.64 -12.73
C GLU A 115 8.53 -2.22 -13.07
N LEU A 116 8.14 -2.00 -14.34
CA LEU A 116 7.56 -0.73 -14.74
C LEU A 116 6.19 -0.51 -14.09
N MET A 117 5.36 -1.54 -14.00
CA MET A 117 4.08 -1.47 -13.30
C MET A 117 4.26 -1.13 -11.81
N GLN A 118 5.20 -1.77 -11.12
CA GLN A 118 5.52 -1.49 -9.73
C GLN A 118 5.91 -0.02 -9.53
N ARG A 119 6.77 0.53 -10.40
CA ARG A 119 7.15 1.96 -10.33
C ARG A 119 5.97 2.90 -10.48
N GLU A 120 5.04 2.59 -11.38
CA GLU A 120 3.84 3.40 -11.58
C GLU A 120 2.86 3.30 -10.42
N ILE A 121 2.80 2.14 -9.75
CA ILE A 121 2.04 1.96 -8.51
C ILE A 121 2.63 2.81 -7.40
N GLU A 122 3.95 2.73 -7.17
CA GLU A 122 4.66 3.53 -6.16
C GLU A 122 4.49 5.04 -6.43
N ALA A 123 4.59 5.46 -7.69
CA ALA A 123 4.32 6.83 -8.09
C ALA A 123 2.85 7.22 -7.85
N GLY A 124 1.89 6.32 -8.10
CA GLY A 124 0.47 6.51 -7.80
C GLY A 124 0.20 6.67 -6.31
N ILE A 125 0.84 5.87 -5.47
CA ILE A 125 0.77 5.96 -4.00
C ILE A 125 1.28 7.33 -3.54
N ALA A 126 2.47 7.74 -4.02
CA ALA A 126 3.07 9.02 -3.70
C ALA A 126 2.21 10.21 -4.15
N ARG A 127 1.70 10.20 -5.40
CA ARG A 127 0.82 11.24 -5.95
C ARG A 127 -0.46 11.43 -5.12
N ASN A 128 -0.95 10.36 -4.51
CA ASN A 128 -2.16 10.38 -3.70
C ASN A 128 -1.90 10.60 -2.20
N ALA A 129 -0.64 10.78 -1.77
CA ALA A 129 -0.25 10.90 -0.37
C ALA A 129 -0.78 9.76 0.51
N ILE A 130 -0.63 8.53 0.01
CA ILE A 130 -1.00 7.29 0.71
C ILE A 130 0.24 6.78 1.45
N ALA A 131 0.09 6.44 2.74
CA ALA A 131 1.14 5.81 3.52
C ALA A 131 1.12 4.29 3.35
N LEU A 132 2.29 3.64 3.38
CA LEU A 132 2.36 2.19 3.52
C LEU A 132 2.42 1.80 5.00
N PRO A 133 1.98 0.59 5.40
CA PRO A 133 1.91 0.19 6.80
C PRO A 133 3.23 0.28 7.61
N ASP A 134 4.38 0.22 6.93
CA ASP A 134 5.70 0.35 7.58
C ASP A 134 6.14 1.81 7.74
N ASP A 135 5.52 2.75 7.02
CA ASP A 135 5.88 4.17 7.03
C ASP A 135 5.28 4.93 8.22
N THR A 136 4.34 4.32 8.97
CA THR A 136 3.65 4.97 10.10
C THR A 136 4.41 4.88 11.43
N ASN A 137 5.52 4.14 11.49
CA ASN A 137 6.27 3.90 12.74
C ASN A 137 7.72 4.42 12.73
N ASP A 138 7.98 5.53 12.04
CA ASP A 138 9.32 6.15 11.96
C ASP A 138 9.55 7.31 12.96
N TRP A 139 8.80 7.32 14.07
CA TRP A 139 9.09 8.16 15.23
C TRP A 139 9.27 7.29 16.48
N GLN A 140 10.42 6.63 16.59
CA GLN A 140 11.00 6.35 17.91
C GLN A 140 11.83 7.56 18.30
N GLY A 141 11.33 8.35 19.26
CA GLY A 141 11.98 9.56 19.72
C GLY A 141 13.44 9.33 20.08
N GLU A 142 14.31 10.19 19.55
CA GLU A 142 15.74 10.22 19.87
C GLU A 142 15.96 10.35 21.39
N ASP A 143 16.50 9.27 21.95
CA ASP A 143 17.63 9.22 22.87
C ASP A 143 18.11 10.59 23.43
N GLN A 144 17.55 11.00 24.57
CA GLN A 144 18.23 11.95 25.47
C GLN A 144 18.90 11.16 26.61
N GLN A 145 20.03 10.54 26.29
CA GLN A 145 21.03 10.18 27.29
C GLN A 145 21.74 11.45 27.75
N VAL A 146 21.27 12.05 28.85
CA VAL A 146 22.06 13.00 29.65
C VAL A 146 23.13 12.21 30.44
N PRO A 147 24.42 12.55 30.36
CA PRO A 147 25.44 11.86 31.15
C PRO A 147 25.33 12.22 32.63
N GLY A 148 25.62 11.22 33.47
CA GLY A 148 25.30 11.22 34.89
C GLY A 148 26.02 12.26 35.74
N GLU A 149 25.31 12.71 36.77
CA GLU A 149 25.89 13.24 37.99
C GLU A 149 25.55 12.27 39.12
N GLN A 150 26.59 11.66 39.69
CA GLN A 150 26.49 10.74 40.82
C GLN A 150 26.35 11.50 42.14
N ALA A 151 25.56 10.88 43.02
CA ALA A 151 25.68 10.86 44.48
C ALA A 151 25.00 12.00 45.27
N CYS A 152 23.94 11.67 46.03
CA CYS A 152 24.05 11.14 47.39
C CYS A 152 22.67 11.05 48.05
N ALA A 153 22.42 9.93 48.75
CA ALA A 153 21.21 9.70 49.52
C ALA A 153 21.33 10.25 50.96
N MET A 154 20.29 11.00 51.40
CA MET A 154 19.62 11.05 52.74
C MET A 154 20.49 11.40 53.99
N PRO A 155 19.96 11.93 55.13
CA PRO A 155 18.58 11.81 55.62
C PRO A 155 17.96 13.07 56.32
N MET A 156 16.72 12.88 56.77
CA MET A 156 15.93 13.78 57.63
C MET A 156 16.65 14.18 58.94
N ASN A 157 16.46 15.42 59.42
CA ASN A 157 15.98 15.62 60.79
C ASN A 157 15.38 17.01 61.06
N VAL A 158 14.50 17.01 62.05
CA VAL A 158 13.66 18.07 62.58
C VAL A 158 14.37 18.77 63.74
N ARG A 159 13.98 20.04 63.97
CA ARG A 159 13.93 20.78 65.25
C ARG A 159 14.99 21.85 65.54
N ASP A 160 14.42 23.01 65.88
CA ASP A 160 14.72 23.89 67.02
C ASP A 160 15.94 24.80 66.92
N SER A 161 15.66 26.10 66.83
CA SER A 161 16.53 27.16 67.34
C SER A 161 15.68 28.23 68.01
N SER A 162 15.27 27.94 69.24
CA SER A 162 15.40 28.89 70.33
C SER A 162 16.82 29.49 70.34
N VAL A 163 16.99 30.83 70.33
CA VAL A 163 17.68 31.70 71.33
C VAL A 163 17.47 33.22 70.95
N PRO A 164 17.85 34.26 71.74
CA PRO A 164 16.92 35.09 72.49
C PRO A 164 17.07 36.63 72.28
N TYR A 165 16.25 37.39 73.02
CA TYR A 165 16.42 38.77 73.54
C TYR A 165 17.60 39.63 73.04
N VAL A 166 17.28 40.73 72.34
CA VAL A 166 17.42 42.13 72.81
C VAL A 166 16.49 43.05 72.03
#